data_AF-A0A9E1TVI7-F1
#
_entry.id   AF-A0A9E1TVI7-F1
#
_cell.length_a   1.000
_cell.length_b   1.000
_cell.length_c   1.000
_cell.angle_alpha   90.00
_cell.angle_beta   90.00
_cell.angle_gamma   90.00
#
_symmetry.space_group_name_H-M   'P 1'
#
loop_
_entity.id
_entity.type
_entity.pdbx_description
1 polymer ?
#
loop_
_entity_poly.entity_id
_entity_poly.type
_entity_poly.pdbx_seq_one_letter_code
_entity_poly.pdbx_strand_id
1 'polypeptide(L)'
;MLPRDHEIVHSMEKIDELFSGSDIIIIAVESDSLFSYTTLQKLSIFQDSLESIDMIGKVTSIFTQKHILPDDGGFEIEPLLVHIPVDSAGQSELISKLKQSGIVGNLVSNDFNKLCFIGQITSSFAYDEFEFRKRVFELVNRFSSPENFYVSSLPITRATVIEYMQRDLRVFIPIALGLGILLLMISFRSWTGVFLPFFVVGFSIIWTFGIMGWL
;
A
#
# COMPACT_ATOMS: atom_id res chain seq x y z
N MET A 1 -18.21 10.75 2.44
CA MET A 1 -17.69 10.12 3.66
C MET A 1 -18.85 10.00 4.65
N LEU A 2 -18.93 8.90 5.41
CA LEU A 2 -19.94 8.74 6.44
C LEU A 2 -19.56 9.58 7.68
N PRO A 3 -20.53 10.16 8.40
CA PRO A 3 -20.30 10.81 9.69
C PRO A 3 -19.64 9.87 10.71
N ARG A 4 -18.80 10.39 11.61
CA ARG A 4 -18.09 9.59 12.62
C ARG A 4 -19.03 8.91 13.63
N ASP A 5 -20.17 9.52 13.89
CA ASP A 5 -21.23 9.01 14.78
C ASP A 5 -22.14 7.97 14.11
N HIS A 6 -21.93 7.68 12.83
CA HIS A 6 -22.72 6.69 12.12
C HIS A 6 -22.38 5.27 12.63
N GLU A 7 -23.40 4.46 12.90
CA GLU A 7 -23.26 3.10 13.48
C GLU A 7 -22.27 2.20 12.71
N ILE A 8 -22.27 2.31 11.38
CA ILE A 8 -21.31 1.62 10.50
C ILE A 8 -19.85 2.01 10.81
N VAL A 9 -19.56 3.29 11.07
CA VAL A 9 -18.19 3.74 11.35
C VAL A 9 -17.71 3.15 12.67
N HIS A 10 -18.54 3.20 13.72
CA HIS A 10 -18.23 2.55 14.99
C HIS A 10 -18.06 1.04 14.88
N SER A 11 -18.86 0.39 14.03
CA SER A 11 -18.73 -1.05 13.77
C SER A 11 -17.40 -1.38 13.08
N MET A 12 -16.97 -0.54 12.12
CA MET A 12 -15.69 -0.68 11.44
C MET A 12 -14.51 -0.41 12.37
N GLU A 13 -14.56 0.65 13.18
CA GLU A 13 -13.53 0.95 14.21
C GLU A 13 -13.36 -0.22 15.17
N LYS A 14 -14.46 -0.82 15.62
CA LYS A 14 -14.42 -1.97 16.51
C LYS A 14 -13.86 -3.23 15.84
N ILE A 15 -14.10 -3.43 14.55
CA ILE A 15 -13.47 -4.51 13.77
C ILE A 15 -11.96 -4.27 13.68
N ASP A 16 -11.54 -3.04 13.38
CA ASP A 16 -10.12 -2.70 13.30
C ASP A 16 -9.41 -2.89 14.64
N GLU A 17 -10.03 -2.51 15.77
CA GLU A 17 -9.49 -2.75 17.11
C GLU A 17 -9.40 -4.24 17.47
N LEU A 18 -10.45 -5.03 17.18
CA LEU A 18 -10.50 -6.45 17.56
C LEU A 18 -9.64 -7.35 16.67
N PHE A 19 -9.49 -6.99 15.39
CA PHE A 19 -8.81 -7.82 14.38
C PHE A 19 -7.48 -7.21 13.89
N SER A 20 -7.00 -6.14 14.53
CA SER A 20 -5.72 -5.47 14.24
C SER A 20 -5.63 -4.96 12.79
N GLY A 21 -6.64 -4.20 12.40
CA GLY A 21 -6.73 -3.49 11.13
C GLY A 21 -7.27 -4.29 9.96
N SER A 22 -8.07 -3.63 9.13
CA SER A 22 -8.66 -4.15 7.89
C SER A 22 -7.83 -3.85 6.64
N ASP A 23 -6.91 -2.88 6.71
CA ASP A 23 -6.05 -2.56 5.58
C ASP A 23 -4.92 -3.59 5.42
N ILE A 24 -4.65 -3.91 4.16
CA ILE A 24 -3.58 -4.81 3.76
C ILE A 24 -2.67 -4.16 2.73
N ILE A 25 -1.42 -4.61 2.74
CA ILE A 25 -0.48 -4.39 1.65
C ILE A 25 -0.22 -5.71 0.94
N ILE A 26 -0.33 -5.69 -0.37
CA ILE A 26 -0.04 -6.81 -1.25
C ILE A 26 1.22 -6.46 -2.03
N ILE A 27 2.24 -7.31 -1.94
CA ILE A 27 3.49 -7.18 -2.70
C ILE A 27 3.68 -8.44 -3.52
N ALA A 28 3.62 -8.32 -4.83
CA ALA A 28 3.92 -9.40 -5.74
C ALA A 28 5.36 -9.30 -6.24
N VAL A 29 6.04 -10.43 -6.35
CA VAL A 29 7.39 -10.54 -6.89
C VAL A 29 7.37 -11.46 -8.09
N GLU A 30 7.91 -10.99 -9.21
CA GLU A 30 8.04 -11.74 -10.46
C GLU A 30 9.50 -12.01 -10.77
N SER A 31 9.81 -13.27 -11.09
CA SER A 31 11.15 -13.71 -11.50
C SER A 31 11.07 -14.98 -12.33
N ASP A 32 12.01 -15.12 -13.28
CA ASP A 32 12.18 -16.35 -14.06
C ASP A 32 12.76 -17.51 -13.22
N SER A 33 13.39 -17.19 -12.08
CA SER A 33 14.08 -18.15 -11.21
C SER A 33 13.67 -18.04 -9.73
N LEU A 34 12.36 -17.81 -9.48
CA LEU A 34 11.78 -17.61 -8.14
C LEU A 34 12.19 -18.66 -7.11
N PHE A 35 12.18 -19.94 -7.51
CA PHE A 35 12.44 -21.07 -6.60
C PHE A 35 13.92 -21.43 -6.50
N SER A 36 14.82 -20.62 -7.09
CA SER A 36 16.26 -20.78 -6.87
C SER A 36 16.62 -20.49 -5.42
N TYR A 37 17.67 -21.16 -4.91
CA TYR A 37 18.16 -20.94 -3.55
C TYR A 37 18.43 -19.45 -3.26
N THR A 38 19.08 -18.77 -4.20
CA THR A 38 19.44 -17.34 -4.07
C THR A 38 18.22 -16.44 -3.98
N THR A 39 17.21 -16.67 -4.83
CA THR A 39 16.00 -15.85 -4.83
C THR A 39 15.15 -16.15 -3.59
N LEU A 40 14.95 -17.41 -3.22
CA LEU A 40 14.21 -17.77 -2.00
C LEU A 40 14.90 -17.23 -0.74
N GLN A 41 16.23 -17.26 -0.66
CA GLN A 41 16.98 -16.68 0.46
C GLN A 41 16.77 -15.17 0.55
N LYS A 42 16.88 -14.48 -0.58
CA LYS A 42 16.63 -13.04 -0.67
C LYS A 42 15.19 -12.70 -0.27
N LEU A 43 14.21 -13.49 -0.71
CA LEU A 43 12.80 -13.29 -0.42
C LEU A 43 12.43 -13.60 1.03
N SER A 44 13.13 -14.55 1.67
CA SER A 44 13.01 -14.78 3.12
C SER A 44 13.47 -13.54 3.90
N ILE A 45 14.63 -12.95 3.54
CA ILE A 45 15.13 -11.73 4.18
C ILE A 45 14.19 -10.55 3.92
N PHE A 46 13.62 -10.47 2.71
CA PHE A 46 12.62 -9.47 2.37
C PHE A 46 11.38 -9.58 3.25
N GLN A 47 10.87 -10.79 3.48
CA GLN A 47 9.75 -11.02 4.41
C GLN A 47 10.08 -10.50 5.81
N ASP A 48 11.20 -10.92 6.38
CA ASP A 48 11.59 -10.52 7.73
C ASP A 48 11.74 -9.00 7.84
N SER A 49 12.27 -8.37 6.78
CA SER A 49 12.38 -6.92 6.68
C SER A 49 11.00 -6.23 6.56
N LEU A 50 10.03 -6.87 5.89
CA LEU A 50 8.67 -6.37 5.76
C LEU A 50 7.93 -6.44 7.10
N GLU A 51 8.06 -7.54 7.85
CA GLU A 51 7.53 -7.68 9.21
C GLU A 51 8.19 -6.73 10.22
N SER A 52 9.41 -6.26 9.94
CA SER A 52 10.10 -5.29 10.82
C SER A 52 9.59 -3.85 10.71
N ILE A 53 8.71 -3.55 9.74
CA ILE A 53 8.08 -2.23 9.63
C ILE A 53 7.03 -2.13 10.74
N ASP A 54 7.20 -1.17 11.66
CA ASP A 54 6.35 -0.99 12.86
C ASP A 54 4.82 -1.03 12.60
N MET A 55 4.38 -0.64 11.40
CA MET A 55 2.98 -0.58 10.99
C MET A 55 2.45 -1.91 10.42
N ILE A 56 3.31 -2.87 10.10
CA ILE A 56 2.97 -4.18 9.53
C ILE A 56 3.02 -5.23 10.64
N GLY A 57 1.88 -5.83 10.95
CA GLY A 57 1.79 -6.80 12.05
C GLY A 57 2.18 -8.21 11.63
N LYS A 58 1.49 -8.75 10.61
CA LYS A 58 1.69 -10.13 10.15
C LYS A 58 1.85 -10.15 8.64
N VAL A 59 2.86 -10.87 8.14
CA VAL A 59 3.03 -11.13 6.71
C VAL A 59 2.65 -12.57 6.39
N THR A 60 1.69 -12.74 5.47
CA THR A 60 1.29 -14.03 4.93
C THR A 60 1.99 -14.25 3.60
N SER A 61 2.75 -15.34 3.49
CA SER A 61 3.47 -15.75 2.28
C SER A 61 3.79 -17.25 2.33
N ILE A 62 4.49 -17.78 1.32
CA ILE A 62 4.98 -19.17 1.33
C ILE A 62 5.93 -19.49 2.50
N PHE A 63 6.58 -18.48 3.09
CA PHE A 63 7.54 -18.66 4.18
C PHE A 63 6.86 -18.73 5.57
N THR A 64 5.67 -18.15 5.72
CA THR A 64 4.89 -18.22 6.98
C THR A 64 3.73 -19.22 6.92
N GLN A 65 3.40 -19.69 5.71
CA GLN A 65 2.30 -20.63 5.50
C GLN A 65 2.59 -21.98 6.15
N LYS A 66 1.54 -22.58 6.74
CA LYS A 66 1.55 -23.93 7.28
C LYS A 66 0.85 -24.88 6.32
N HIS A 67 1.34 -26.11 6.23
CA HIS A 67 0.74 -27.22 5.53
C HIS A 67 0.12 -28.18 6.54
N ILE A 68 -1.12 -28.60 6.30
CA ILE A 68 -1.85 -29.52 7.17
C ILE A 68 -1.95 -30.85 6.45
N LEU A 69 -1.34 -31.87 7.02
CA LEU A 69 -1.33 -33.22 6.49
C LEU A 69 -2.23 -34.13 7.35
N PRO A 70 -2.99 -35.06 6.76
CA PRO A 70 -3.66 -36.11 7.52
C PRO A 70 -2.62 -37.07 8.09
N ASP A 71 -2.79 -37.47 9.35
CA ASP A 71 -1.98 -38.49 10.03
C ASP A 71 -2.90 -39.59 10.61
N ASP A 72 -2.36 -40.78 10.88
CA ASP A 72 -3.10 -41.99 11.30
C ASP A 72 -3.94 -41.80 12.60
N GLY A 73 -3.71 -40.69 13.33
CA GLY A 73 -4.50 -40.28 14.51
C GLY A 73 -5.12 -38.88 14.45
N GLY A 74 -5.02 -38.15 13.32
CA GLY A 74 -5.52 -36.78 13.23
C GLY A 74 -4.88 -35.96 12.10
N PHE A 75 -4.24 -34.86 12.45
CA PHE A 75 -3.56 -33.97 11.51
C PHE A 75 -2.22 -33.50 12.05
N GLU A 76 -1.23 -33.43 11.17
CA GLU A 76 0.07 -32.81 11.44
C GLU A 76 0.12 -31.43 10.79
N ILE A 77 0.62 -30.43 11.51
CA ILE A 77 0.79 -29.06 11.02
C ILE A 77 2.29 -28.78 10.92
N GLU A 78 2.80 -28.75 9.70
CA GLU A 78 4.20 -28.43 9.42
C GLU A 78 4.32 -27.06 8.70
N PRO A 79 5.44 -26.34 8.85
CA PRO A 79 5.74 -25.21 7.97
C PRO A 79 5.81 -25.69 6.51
N LEU A 80 5.21 -24.94 5.59
CA LEU A 80 5.24 -25.25 4.16
C LEU A 80 6.67 -25.25 3.62
N LEU A 81 7.51 -24.34 4.12
CA LEU A 81 8.92 -24.23 3.80
C LEU A 81 9.77 -24.37 5.07
N VAL A 82 10.27 -25.59 5.32
CA VAL A 82 11.12 -25.88 6.49
C VAL A 82 12.56 -25.41 6.27
N HIS A 83 13.08 -25.61 5.06
CA HIS A 83 14.41 -25.19 4.64
C HIS A 83 14.36 -24.74 3.18
N ILE A 84 15.26 -23.83 2.80
CA ILE A 84 15.35 -23.36 1.42
C ILE A 84 16.01 -24.47 0.58
N PRO A 85 15.35 -24.96 -0.48
CA PRO A 85 15.89 -26.02 -1.31
C PRO A 85 17.17 -25.55 -2.02
N VAL A 86 18.24 -26.35 -1.91
CA VAL A 86 19.55 -26.05 -2.50
C VAL A 86 19.68 -26.64 -3.90
N ASP A 87 19.01 -27.76 -4.15
CA ASP A 87 19.10 -28.55 -5.37
C ASP A 87 17.77 -28.62 -6.14
N SER A 88 17.84 -29.12 -7.38
CA SER A 88 16.68 -29.25 -8.26
C SER A 88 15.64 -30.25 -7.75
N ALA A 89 16.08 -31.27 -6.99
CA ALA A 89 15.18 -32.24 -6.37
C ALA A 89 14.32 -31.57 -5.29
N GLY A 90 14.94 -30.83 -4.35
CA GLY A 90 14.22 -30.09 -3.32
C GLY A 90 13.29 -29.00 -3.91
N GLN A 91 13.70 -28.36 -5.00
CA GLN A 91 12.83 -27.38 -5.69
C GLN A 91 11.58 -28.05 -6.29
N SER A 92 11.74 -29.22 -6.90
CA SER A 92 10.62 -29.98 -7.47
C SER A 92 9.67 -30.51 -6.39
N GLU A 93 10.22 -30.90 -5.23
CA GLU A 93 9.43 -31.28 -4.05
C GLU A 93 8.63 -30.08 -3.53
N LEU A 94 9.27 -28.92 -3.36
CA LEU A 94 8.60 -27.69 -2.94
C LEU A 94 7.45 -27.34 -3.89
N ILE A 95 7.66 -27.35 -5.20
CA ILE A 95 6.61 -27.10 -6.20
C ILE A 95 5.44 -28.09 -6.05
N SER A 96 5.73 -29.35 -5.75
CA SER A 96 4.71 -30.37 -5.53
C SER A 96 3.91 -30.11 -4.25
N LYS A 97 4.57 -29.72 -3.16
CA LYS A 97 3.92 -29.29 -1.90
C LYS A 97 3.04 -28.05 -2.11
N LEU A 98 3.52 -27.06 -2.86
CA LEU A 98 2.77 -25.84 -3.18
C LEU A 98 1.44 -26.18 -3.89
N LYS A 99 1.47 -27.09 -4.87
CA LYS A 99 0.26 -27.55 -5.58
C LYS A 99 -0.75 -28.25 -4.66
N GLN A 100 -0.28 -29.00 -3.67
CA GLN A 100 -1.14 -29.73 -2.72
C GLN A 100 -1.67 -28.83 -1.60
N SER A 101 -0.97 -27.75 -1.27
CA SER A 101 -1.33 -26.84 -0.18
C SER A 101 -2.51 -25.90 -0.46
N GLY A 102 -3.00 -25.83 -1.71
CA GLY A 102 -4.12 -24.97 -2.10
C GLY A 102 -3.79 -23.47 -2.18
N ILE A 103 -2.51 -23.09 -2.14
CA ILE A 103 -2.08 -21.68 -2.18
C ILE A 103 -1.78 -21.18 -3.60
N VAL A 104 -1.72 -22.08 -4.59
CA VAL A 104 -1.58 -21.72 -6.00
C VAL A 104 -2.84 -20.98 -6.44
N GLY A 105 -2.67 -19.84 -7.10
CA GLY A 105 -3.72 -18.88 -7.42
C GLY A 105 -3.92 -17.79 -6.36
N ASN A 106 -3.40 -17.98 -5.14
CA ASN A 106 -3.51 -17.01 -4.03
C ASN A 106 -2.16 -16.38 -3.69
N LEU A 107 -1.18 -17.20 -3.27
CA LEU A 107 0.17 -16.76 -2.86
C LEU A 107 1.23 -17.04 -3.93
N VAL A 108 0.96 -17.97 -4.84
CA VAL A 108 1.85 -18.36 -5.94
C VAL A 108 1.04 -18.37 -7.23
N SER A 109 1.57 -17.85 -8.33
CA SER A 109 0.87 -17.91 -9.61
C SER A 109 0.80 -19.33 -10.18
N ASN A 110 -0.18 -19.58 -11.07
CA ASN A 110 -0.37 -20.88 -11.71
C ASN A 110 0.82 -21.33 -12.57
N ASP A 111 1.57 -20.37 -13.10
CA ASP A 111 2.78 -20.55 -13.92
C ASP A 111 4.07 -20.50 -13.08
N PHE A 112 3.98 -20.39 -11.75
CA PHE A 112 5.13 -20.42 -10.83
C PHE A 112 6.19 -19.32 -11.09
N ASN A 113 5.80 -18.21 -11.72
CA ASN A 113 6.68 -17.05 -11.98
C ASN A 113 6.39 -15.84 -11.07
N LYS A 114 5.35 -15.90 -10.22
CA LYS A 114 5.03 -14.86 -9.23
C LYS A 114 4.79 -15.43 -7.84
N LEU A 115 5.34 -14.75 -6.82
CA LEU A 115 5.03 -14.93 -5.41
C LEU A 115 4.36 -13.68 -4.84
N CYS A 116 3.50 -13.86 -3.85
CA CYS A 116 2.76 -12.79 -3.21
C CYS A 116 3.01 -12.77 -1.70
N PHE A 117 3.23 -11.58 -1.16
CA PHE A 117 3.32 -11.27 0.26
C PHE A 117 2.13 -10.39 0.63
N ILE A 118 1.38 -10.78 1.65
CA ILE A 118 0.23 -10.02 2.16
C ILE A 118 0.55 -9.59 3.58
N GLY A 119 0.85 -8.30 3.77
CA GLY A 119 1.06 -7.69 5.09
C GLY A 119 -0.24 -7.10 5.64
N GLN A 120 -0.62 -7.48 6.86
CA GLN A 120 -1.71 -6.83 7.59
C GLN A 120 -1.19 -5.58 8.30
N ILE A 121 -1.91 -4.46 8.15
CA ILE A 121 -1.52 -3.18 8.75
C ILE A 121 -2.21 -3.04 10.10
N THR A 122 -1.44 -2.95 11.19
CA THR A 122 -1.92 -3.13 12.57
C THR A 122 -2.86 -2.02 13.05
N SER A 123 -2.87 -0.84 12.41
CA SER A 123 -3.77 0.25 12.80
C SER A 123 -4.04 1.23 11.64
N SER A 124 -5.16 1.09 10.95
CA SER A 124 -5.51 1.95 9.79
C SER A 124 -5.65 3.46 10.07
N PHE A 125 -5.76 3.88 11.34
CA PHE A 125 -6.06 5.27 11.70
C PHE A 125 -4.93 6.03 12.42
N ALA A 126 -3.84 5.37 12.79
CA ALA A 126 -2.84 5.94 13.71
C ALA A 126 -1.47 6.24 13.08
N TYR A 127 -1.29 6.07 11.77
CA TYR A 127 0.00 6.32 11.10
C TYR A 127 -0.12 7.28 9.91
N ASP A 128 1.01 7.90 9.57
CA ASP A 128 1.14 8.73 8.38
C ASP A 128 1.24 7.84 7.12
N GLU A 129 0.20 7.86 6.28
CA GLU A 129 0.15 7.10 5.02
C GLU A 129 1.32 7.46 4.07
N PHE A 130 1.83 8.69 4.11
CA PHE A 130 3.00 9.11 3.31
C PHE A 130 4.29 8.50 3.83
N GLU A 131 4.50 8.47 5.14
CA GLU A 131 5.67 7.84 5.75
C GLU A 131 5.65 6.33 5.49
N PHE A 132 4.50 5.68 5.68
CA PHE A 132 4.31 4.27 5.39
C PHE A 132 4.65 3.95 3.94
N ARG A 133 4.08 4.70 2.98
CA ARG A 133 4.40 4.57 1.56
C ARG A 133 5.90 4.68 1.33
N LYS A 134 6.56 5.69 1.90
CA LYS A 134 8.00 5.89 1.74
C LYS A 134 8.81 4.69 2.24
N ARG A 135 8.56 4.22 3.47
CA ARG A 135 9.26 3.07 4.07
C ARG A 135 9.09 1.80 3.22
N VAL A 136 7.88 1.52 2.75
CA VAL A 136 7.59 0.37 1.89
C VAL A 136 8.35 0.46 0.57
N PHE A 137 8.30 1.59 -0.13
CA PHE A 137 9.01 1.73 -1.41
C PHE A 137 10.53 1.73 -1.25
N GLU A 138 11.06 2.28 -0.16
CA GLU A 138 12.50 2.17 0.18
C GLU A 138 12.90 0.71 0.38
N LEU A 139 12.10 -0.07 1.12
CA LEU A 139 12.33 -1.50 1.30
C LEU A 139 12.27 -2.23 -0.05
N VAL A 140 11.18 -2.07 -0.81
CA VAL A 140 11.00 -2.74 -2.11
C VAL A 140 12.16 -2.42 -3.05
N ASN A 141 12.53 -1.15 -3.20
CA ASN A 141 13.62 -0.73 -4.09
C ASN A 141 14.99 -1.32 -3.72
N ARG A 142 15.24 -1.65 -2.44
CA ARG A 142 16.46 -2.36 -2.02
C ARG A 142 16.51 -3.80 -2.54
N PHE A 143 15.36 -4.40 -2.84
CA PHE A 143 15.23 -5.78 -3.29
C PHE A 143 14.80 -5.89 -4.77
N SER A 144 14.43 -4.81 -5.47
CA SER A 144 13.93 -4.81 -6.86
C SER A 144 14.94 -5.14 -7.97
N SER A 145 16.02 -5.88 -7.68
CA SER A 145 16.97 -6.34 -8.71
C SER A 145 17.62 -7.67 -8.33
N PRO A 146 17.57 -8.71 -9.20
CA PRO A 146 17.02 -8.74 -10.57
C PRO A 146 15.50 -8.91 -10.68
N GLU A 147 14.80 -9.22 -9.59
CA GLU A 147 13.36 -9.50 -9.61
C GLU A 147 12.49 -8.24 -9.65
N ASN A 148 11.32 -8.34 -10.28
CA ASN A 148 10.37 -7.22 -10.37
C ASN A 148 9.38 -7.27 -9.21
N PHE A 149 9.23 -6.15 -8.50
CA PHE A 149 8.30 -6.03 -7.38
C PHE A 149 7.14 -5.12 -7.76
N TYR A 150 5.93 -5.52 -7.39
CA TYR A 150 4.69 -4.78 -7.61
C TYR A 150 3.98 -4.60 -6.28
N VAL A 151 3.66 -3.36 -5.93
CA VAL A 151 3.02 -3.01 -4.64
C VAL A 151 1.60 -2.53 -4.88
N SER A 152 0.66 -3.06 -4.10
CA SER A 152 -0.73 -2.63 -4.08
C SER A 152 -1.22 -2.51 -2.64
N SER A 153 -1.70 -1.33 -2.26
CA SER A 153 -2.39 -1.13 -0.99
C SER A 153 -3.28 0.10 -1.05
N LEU A 154 -4.38 0.07 -0.29
CA LEU A 154 -5.31 1.20 -0.21
C LEU A 154 -4.66 2.44 0.43
N PRO A 155 -3.89 2.35 1.52
CA PRO A 155 -3.20 3.51 2.11
C PRO A 155 -2.18 4.16 1.17
N ILE A 156 -1.39 3.36 0.43
CA ILE A 156 -0.44 3.90 -0.57
C ILE A 156 -1.19 4.61 -1.70
N THR A 157 -2.31 4.04 -2.15
CA THR A 157 -3.13 4.63 -3.20
C THR A 157 -3.71 5.96 -2.77
N ARG A 158 -4.26 6.04 -1.55
CA ARG A 158 -4.78 7.29 -0.96
C ARG A 158 -3.70 8.37 -0.87
N ALA A 159 -2.54 8.05 -0.29
CA ALA A 159 -1.41 8.98 -0.22
C ALA A 159 -0.99 9.49 -1.62
N THR A 160 -0.94 8.60 -2.61
CA THR A 160 -0.60 8.95 -4.01
C THR A 160 -1.64 9.90 -4.63
N VAL A 161 -2.93 9.64 -4.41
CA VAL A 161 -4.01 10.53 -4.89
C VAL A 161 -3.91 11.90 -4.25
N ILE A 162 -3.67 11.98 -2.94
CA ILE A 162 -3.51 13.26 -2.24
C ILE A 162 -2.28 14.01 -2.78
N GLU A 163 -1.16 13.33 -3.01
CA GLU A 163 0.05 13.92 -3.59
C GLU A 163 -0.23 14.51 -4.98
N TYR A 164 -0.94 13.77 -5.84
CA TYR A 164 -1.33 14.25 -7.17
C TYR A 164 -2.28 15.44 -7.09
N MET A 165 -3.28 15.42 -6.20
CA MET A 165 -4.17 16.56 -5.99
C MET A 165 -3.40 17.81 -5.55
N GLN A 166 -2.45 17.67 -4.61
CA GLN A 166 -1.63 18.80 -4.16
C GLN A 166 -0.74 19.35 -5.28
N ARG A 167 -0.16 18.46 -6.11
CA ARG A 167 0.63 18.86 -7.28
C ARG A 167 -0.24 19.62 -8.28
N ASP A 168 -1.43 19.12 -8.57
CA ASP A 168 -2.35 19.73 -9.52
C ASP A 168 -2.81 21.09 -9.03
N LEU A 169 -3.13 21.25 -7.74
CA LEU A 169 -3.42 22.56 -7.14
C LEU A 169 -2.24 23.54 -7.29
N ARG A 170 -1.01 23.09 -7.04
CA ARG A 170 0.19 23.94 -7.17
C ARG A 170 0.43 24.42 -8.61
N VAL A 171 0.01 23.65 -9.61
CA VAL A 171 0.14 24.01 -11.02
C VAL A 171 -1.07 24.81 -11.52
N PHE A 172 -2.29 24.38 -11.20
CA PHE A 172 -3.52 24.97 -11.72
C PHE A 172 -3.88 26.29 -11.07
N ILE A 173 -3.64 26.47 -9.76
CA ILE A 173 -3.93 27.74 -9.07
C ILE A 173 -3.18 28.92 -9.74
N PRO A 174 -1.85 28.90 -9.94
CA PRO A 174 -1.17 30.03 -10.56
C PRO A 174 -1.58 30.24 -12.02
N ILE A 175 -1.87 29.17 -12.76
CA ILE A 175 -2.37 29.27 -14.15
C ILE A 175 -3.74 29.94 -14.19
N ALA A 176 -4.68 29.49 -13.34
CA ALA A 176 -6.02 30.04 -13.25
C ALA A 176 -6.00 31.50 -12.78
N LEU A 177 -5.17 31.83 -11.78
CA LEU A 177 -4.96 33.21 -11.34
C LEU A 177 -4.38 34.08 -12.47
N GLY A 178 -3.36 33.58 -13.18
CA GLY A 178 -2.76 34.29 -14.30
C GLY A 178 -3.77 34.55 -15.43
N LEU A 179 -4.57 33.55 -15.78
CA LEU A 179 -5.64 33.69 -16.77
C LEU A 179 -6.72 34.68 -16.30
N GLY A 180 -7.11 34.63 -15.03
CA GLY A 180 -8.05 35.57 -14.43
C GLY A 180 -7.54 37.01 -14.45
N ILE A 181 -6.28 37.23 -14.05
CA ILE A 181 -5.61 38.53 -14.14
C ILE A 181 -5.61 39.04 -15.59
N LEU A 182 -5.25 38.18 -16.55
CA LEU A 182 -5.19 38.53 -17.96
C LEU A 182 -6.56 38.94 -18.51
N LEU A 183 -7.62 38.16 -18.21
CA LEU A 183 -8.99 38.48 -18.65
C LEU A 183 -9.51 39.77 -18.03
N LEU A 184 -9.29 39.99 -16.74
CA LEU A 184 -9.68 41.22 -16.06
C LEU A 184 -8.89 42.43 -16.57
N MET A 185 -7.60 42.25 -16.86
CA MET A 185 -6.77 43.29 -17.44
C MET A 185 -7.25 43.68 -18.83
N ILE A 186 -7.66 42.72 -19.68
CA ILE A 186 -8.25 43.02 -21.00
C ILE A 186 -9.59 43.74 -20.86
N SER A 187 -10.43 43.33 -19.89
CA SER A 187 -11.76 43.88 -19.69
C SER A 187 -11.74 45.32 -19.15
N PHE A 188 -11.01 45.55 -18.06
CA PHE A 188 -10.98 46.84 -17.38
C PHE A 188 -9.86 47.77 -17.85
N ARG A 189 -8.84 47.24 -18.53
CA ARG A 189 -7.65 47.98 -19.00
C ARG A 189 -6.96 48.82 -17.91
N SER A 190 -7.16 48.47 -16.64
CA SER A 190 -6.61 49.19 -15.49
C SER A 190 -6.21 48.23 -14.38
N TRP A 191 -5.06 48.48 -13.76
CA TRP A 191 -4.57 47.67 -12.63
C TRP A 191 -5.49 47.75 -11.42
N THR A 192 -6.10 48.91 -11.18
CA THR A 192 -7.10 49.11 -10.13
C THR A 192 -8.33 48.23 -10.35
N GLY A 193 -8.78 48.07 -11.61
CA GLY A 193 -9.89 47.19 -11.97
C GLY A 193 -9.59 45.70 -11.81
N VAL A 194 -8.32 45.30 -11.80
CA VAL A 194 -7.90 43.91 -11.54
C VAL A 194 -7.72 43.66 -10.05
N PHE A 195 -7.12 44.59 -9.31
CA PHE A 195 -6.81 44.41 -7.89
C PHE A 195 -8.06 44.32 -7.01
N LEU A 196 -9.07 45.17 -7.29
CA LEU A 196 -10.26 45.26 -6.45
C LEU A 196 -11.05 43.93 -6.39
N PRO A 197 -11.34 43.23 -7.51
CA PRO A 197 -11.95 41.91 -7.48
C PRO A 197 -11.12 40.85 -6.74
N PHE A 198 -9.81 40.79 -6.96
CA PHE A 198 -8.95 39.80 -6.29
C PHE A 198 -8.86 40.02 -4.79
N PHE A 199 -8.86 41.27 -4.34
CA PHE A 199 -8.89 41.60 -2.92
C PHE A 199 -10.18 41.06 -2.26
N VAL A 200 -11.33 41.30 -2.88
CA VAL A 200 -12.63 40.80 -2.39
C VAL A 200 -12.65 39.27 -2.34
N VAL A 201 -12.15 38.59 -3.39
CA VAL A 201 -12.05 37.13 -3.43
C VAL A 201 -11.13 36.59 -2.33
N GLY A 202 -9.95 37.19 -2.17
CA GLY A 202 -8.99 36.78 -1.14
C GLY A 202 -9.55 36.90 0.27
N PHE A 203 -10.21 38.02 0.58
CA PHE A 203 -10.92 38.20 1.86
C PHE A 203 -12.01 37.14 2.05
N SER A 204 -12.82 36.89 1.03
CA SER A 204 -13.92 35.90 1.12
C SER A 204 -13.39 34.48 1.41
N ILE A 205 -12.27 34.11 0.79
CA ILE A 205 -11.60 32.82 1.02
C ILE A 205 -11.08 32.75 2.47
N ILE A 206 -10.38 33.78 2.95
CA ILE A 206 -9.85 33.83 4.32
C ILE A 206 -10.99 33.67 5.34
N TRP A 207 -12.09 34.39 5.15
CA TRP A 207 -13.26 34.29 6.03
C TRP A 207 -13.88 32.90 6.00
N THR A 208 -14.04 32.30 4.81
CA THR A 208 -14.63 30.97 4.67
C THR A 208 -13.79 29.89 5.34
N PHE A 209 -12.49 29.84 5.06
CA PHE A 209 -11.58 28.87 5.67
C PHE A 209 -11.37 29.14 7.17
N GLY A 210 -11.35 30.40 7.58
CA GLY A 210 -11.27 30.78 9.00
C GLY A 210 -12.45 30.27 9.80
N ILE A 211 -13.67 30.40 9.27
CA ILE A 211 -14.88 29.86 9.90
C ILE A 211 -14.87 28.33 9.89
N MET A 212 -14.47 27.70 8.78
CA MET A 212 -14.35 26.23 8.70
C MET A 212 -13.34 25.64 9.68
N GLY A 213 -12.25 26.34 9.97
CA GLY A 213 -11.27 25.89 10.96
C GLY A 213 -11.67 26.18 12.40
N TRP A 214 -12.64 27.08 12.61
CA TRP A 214 -13.19 27.39 13.94
C TRP A 214 -14.28 26.42 14.37
N LEU A 215 -15.08 25.93 13.41
CA LEU A 215 -16.12 24.91 13.59
C LEU A 215 -15.51 23.50 13.66
#